data_AF-A0ABD5NGS8-F1
#
_entry.id   AF-A0ABD5NGS8-F1
#
_cell.length_a   1.000
_cell.length_b   1.000
_cell.length_c   1.000
_cell.angle_alpha   90.00
_cell.angle_beta   90.00
_cell.angle_gamma   90.00
#
_symmetry.space_group_name_H-M   'P 1'
#
loop_
_entity.id
_entity.type
_entity.pdbx_description
1 polymer ?
#
loop_
_entity_poly.entity_id
_entity_poly.type
_entity_poly.pdbx_seq_one_letter_code
_entity_poly.pdbx_strand_id
1 'polypeptide(L)'
;MVNRRGVIAAVLGFVYPGLGHVYLRKWVRALSWFVLAIATAALVVPTSAYEAFNARGAQGLLEASESFGIEVTLSLLAIRLLNVADAYLVAVRESESTARGATGDAGGSESPPEPAAETCPSCGKELDEDLDFCPWCTQRLDGEPADAESN
;
A
#
# COMPACT_ATOMS: atom_id res chain seq x y z
N MET A 1 -1.51 14.05 10.50
CA MET A 1 -1.65 13.96 9.03
C MET A 1 -1.89 12.50 8.65
N VAL A 2 -2.85 12.21 7.78
CA VAL A 2 -3.21 10.84 7.39
C VAL A 2 -2.20 10.31 6.36
N ASN A 3 -1.61 9.12 6.59
CA ASN A 3 -0.70 8.51 5.62
C ASN A 3 -1.49 7.95 4.42
N ARG A 4 -1.67 8.77 3.37
CA ARG A 4 -2.45 8.42 2.18
C ARG A 4 -1.96 7.12 1.52
N ARG A 5 -0.64 6.90 1.44
CA ARG A 5 -0.04 5.69 0.87
C ARG A 5 -0.38 4.46 1.70
N GLY A 6 -0.36 4.59 3.03
CA GLY A 6 -0.79 3.55 3.97
C GLY A 6 -2.27 3.22 3.84
N VAL A 7 -3.15 4.22 3.71
CA VAL A 7 -4.59 3.98 3.50
C VAL A 7 -4.83 3.24 2.19
N ILE A 8 -4.18 3.64 1.09
CA ILE A 8 -4.30 2.95 -0.20
C ILE A 8 -3.79 1.51 -0.08
N ALA A 9 -2.62 1.30 0.54
CA ALA A 9 -2.07 -0.04 0.74
C ALA A 9 -2.98 -0.92 1.60
N ALA A 10 -3.60 -0.36 2.64
CA ALA A 10 -4.56 -1.05 3.49
C ALA A 10 -5.83 -1.46 2.73
N VAL A 11 -6.41 -0.54 1.95
CA VAL A 11 -7.59 -0.82 1.13
C VAL A 11 -7.28 -1.91 0.10
N LEU A 12 -6.13 -1.82 -0.57
CA LEU A 12 -5.70 -2.85 -1.52
C LEU A 12 -5.47 -4.21 -0.86
N GLY A 13 -4.80 -4.24 0.30
CA GLY A 13 -4.64 -5.47 1.09
C GLY A 13 -5.97 -6.07 1.56
N PHE A 14 -6.98 -5.23 1.79
CA PHE A 14 -8.33 -5.70 2.12
C PHE A 14 -8.99 -6.34 0.91
N VAL A 15 -8.86 -5.76 -0.29
CA VAL A 15 -9.41 -6.34 -1.53
C VAL A 15 -8.84 -7.73 -1.79
N TYR A 16 -7.51 -7.88 -1.69
CA TYR A 16 -6.87 -9.16 -1.90
C TYR A 16 -5.53 -9.27 -1.14
N PRO A 17 -5.27 -10.40 -0.45
CA PRO A 17 -4.03 -10.61 0.27
C PRO A 17 -2.80 -10.37 -0.62
N GLY A 18 -1.93 -9.47 -0.19
CA GLY A 18 -0.70 -9.14 -0.90
C GLY A 18 -0.78 -7.94 -1.85
N LEU A 19 -1.95 -7.49 -2.30
CA LEU A 19 -2.06 -6.34 -3.22
C LEU A 19 -1.52 -5.04 -2.62
N GLY A 20 -1.73 -4.81 -1.32
CA GLY A 20 -1.12 -3.67 -0.61
C GLY A 20 0.41 -3.68 -0.70
N HIS A 21 1.03 -4.85 -0.62
CA HIS A 21 2.48 -5.00 -0.76
C HIS A 21 2.95 -4.89 -2.21
N VAL A 22 2.14 -5.32 -3.19
CA VAL A 22 2.42 -5.09 -4.61
C VAL A 22 2.45 -3.58 -4.91
N TYR A 23 1.47 -2.83 -4.39
CA TYR A 23 1.46 -1.37 -4.51
C TYR A 23 2.72 -0.72 -3.90
N LEU A 24 3.16 -1.21 -2.74
CA LEU A 24 4.41 -0.79 -2.10
C LEU A 24 5.68 -1.43 -2.73
N ARG A 25 5.53 -2.21 -3.81
CA ARG A 25 6.59 -2.96 -4.51
C ARG A 25 7.41 -3.89 -3.61
N LYS A 26 6.81 -4.40 -2.53
CA LYS A 26 7.42 -5.38 -1.60
C LYS A 26 7.09 -6.82 -2.03
N TRP A 27 7.74 -7.27 -3.09
CA TRP A 27 7.45 -8.57 -3.75
C TRP A 27 7.53 -9.77 -2.82
N VAL A 28 8.56 -9.89 -1.99
CA VAL A 28 8.69 -11.03 -1.05
C VAL A 28 7.51 -11.06 -0.08
N ARG A 29 7.12 -9.90 0.49
CA ARG A 29 5.97 -9.82 1.39
C ARG A 29 4.65 -10.13 0.69
N ALA A 30 4.48 -9.63 -0.54
CA ALA A 30 3.31 -9.91 -1.35
C ALA A 30 3.15 -11.42 -1.56
N LEU A 31 4.23 -12.11 -1.96
CA LEU A 31 4.24 -13.55 -2.16
C LEU A 31 4.00 -14.30 -0.84
N SER A 32 4.65 -13.90 0.26
CA SER A 32 4.45 -14.54 1.57
C SER A 32 3.00 -14.46 2.03
N TRP A 33 2.35 -13.30 1.92
CA TRP A 33 0.96 -13.14 2.30
C TRP A 33 -0.01 -13.87 1.38
N PHE A 34 0.28 -13.90 0.08
CA PHE A 34 -0.48 -14.68 -0.89
C PHE A 34 -0.44 -16.18 -0.57
N VAL A 35 0.77 -16.73 -0.39
CA VAL A 35 0.97 -18.14 -0.05
C VAL A 35 0.33 -18.47 1.29
N LEU A 36 0.49 -17.61 2.30
CA LEU A 36 -0.13 -17.80 3.61
C LEU A 36 -1.65 -17.82 3.50
N ALA A 37 -2.27 -16.91 2.74
CA ALA A 37 -3.72 -16.89 2.54
C ALA A 37 -4.22 -18.18 1.86
N ILE A 38 -3.50 -18.67 0.84
CA ILE A 38 -3.83 -19.96 0.19
C ILE A 38 -3.67 -21.12 1.16
N ALA A 39 -2.58 -21.17 1.92
CA ALA A 39 -2.32 -22.23 2.89
C ALA A 39 -3.39 -22.24 4.00
N THR A 40 -3.75 -21.08 4.56
CA THR A 40 -4.84 -20.99 5.55
C THR A 40 -6.17 -21.42 4.95
N ALA A 41 -6.50 -20.98 3.73
CA ALA A 41 -7.72 -21.43 3.07
C ALA A 41 -7.73 -22.96 2.89
N ALA A 42 -6.63 -23.55 2.43
CA ALA A 42 -6.49 -25.00 2.25
C ALA A 42 -6.62 -25.81 3.56
N LEU A 43 -6.21 -25.24 4.69
CA LEU A 43 -6.28 -25.90 5.99
C LEU A 43 -7.64 -25.78 6.68
N VAL A 44 -8.34 -24.67 6.44
CA VAL A 44 -9.51 -24.28 7.25
C VAL A 44 -10.82 -24.40 6.47
N VAL A 45 -10.79 -24.28 5.14
CA VAL A 45 -12.00 -24.43 4.32
C VAL A 45 -12.33 -25.92 4.13
N PRO A 46 -13.58 -26.34 4.36
CA PRO A 46 -13.98 -27.74 4.22
C PRO A 46 -13.94 -28.22 2.77
N THR A 47 -13.65 -29.51 2.56
CA THR A 47 -13.57 -30.14 1.22
C THR A 47 -14.86 -29.99 0.41
N SER A 48 -16.02 -29.96 1.08
CA SER A 48 -17.33 -29.73 0.47
C SER A 48 -17.43 -28.40 -0.29
N ALA A 49 -16.72 -27.36 0.15
CA ALA A 49 -16.68 -26.07 -0.54
C ALA A 49 -15.98 -26.18 -1.90
N TYR A 50 -14.92 -27.00 -1.97
CA TYR A 50 -14.19 -27.26 -3.21
C TYR A 50 -15.01 -28.11 -4.18
N GLU A 51 -15.72 -29.13 -3.67
CA GLU A 51 -16.64 -29.93 -4.47
C GLU A 51 -17.78 -29.07 -5.04
N ALA A 52 -18.36 -28.18 -4.21
CA ALA A 52 -19.39 -27.26 -4.64
C ALA A 52 -18.88 -26.27 -5.71
N PHE A 53 -17.65 -25.77 -5.55
CA PHE A 53 -16.98 -24.93 -6.55
C PHE A 53 -16.75 -25.68 -7.87
N ASN A 54 -16.29 -26.94 -7.83
CA ASN A 54 -16.08 -27.73 -9.03
C ASN A 54 -17.40 -28.06 -9.75
N ALA A 55 -18.48 -28.26 -9.00
CA ALA A 55 -19.80 -28.57 -9.56
C ALA A 55 -20.52 -27.35 -10.15
N ARG A 56 -20.43 -26.19 -9.49
CA ARG A 56 -21.27 -25.00 -9.80
C ARG A 56 -20.52 -23.68 -9.81
N GLY A 57 -19.18 -23.71 -9.82
CA GLY A 57 -18.33 -22.54 -9.83
C GLY A 57 -18.52 -21.63 -8.61
N ALA A 58 -18.42 -20.32 -8.83
CA ALA A 58 -18.59 -19.31 -7.80
C ALA A 58 -19.95 -19.40 -7.07
N GLN A 59 -21.02 -19.79 -7.77
CA GLN A 59 -22.36 -19.94 -7.15
C GLN A 59 -22.37 -21.07 -6.11
N GLY A 60 -21.76 -22.22 -6.43
CA GLY A 60 -21.65 -23.32 -5.48
C GLY A 60 -20.82 -22.98 -4.25
N LEU A 61 -19.75 -22.18 -4.44
CA LEU A 61 -18.93 -21.70 -3.33
C LEU A 61 -19.68 -20.71 -2.43
N LEU A 62 -20.49 -19.82 -3.02
CA LEU A 62 -21.35 -18.88 -2.27
C LEU A 62 -22.34 -19.63 -1.37
N GLU A 63 -23.05 -20.63 -1.91
CA GLU A 63 -23.97 -21.45 -1.11
C GLU A 63 -23.24 -22.27 -0.04
N ALA A 64 -22.07 -22.84 -0.36
CA ALA A 64 -21.27 -23.56 0.63
C ALA A 64 -20.77 -22.64 1.76
N SER A 65 -20.56 -21.35 1.48
CA SER A 65 -20.09 -20.39 2.48
C SER A 65 -21.07 -20.14 3.62
N GLU A 66 -22.37 -20.40 3.42
CA GLU A 66 -23.38 -20.34 4.50
C GLU A 66 -23.15 -21.39 5.58
N SER A 67 -22.46 -22.48 5.23
CA SER A 67 -22.13 -23.56 6.15
C SER A 67 -20.79 -23.37 6.88
N PHE A 68 -20.05 -22.29 6.57
CA PHE A 68 -18.76 -22.06 7.20
C PHE A 68 -18.95 -21.75 8.68
N GLY A 69 -18.38 -22.62 9.53
CA GLY A 69 -18.36 -22.40 10.97
C GLY A 69 -17.66 -21.10 11.35
N ILE A 70 -17.93 -20.64 12.56
CA ILE A 70 -17.32 -19.42 13.11
C ILE A 70 -15.78 -19.49 13.13
N GLU A 71 -15.23 -20.69 13.34
CA GLU A 71 -13.79 -20.95 13.36
C GLU A 71 -13.13 -20.63 12.00
N VAL A 72 -13.78 -21.03 10.90
CA VAL A 72 -13.32 -20.76 9.53
C VAL A 72 -13.33 -19.25 9.27
N THR A 73 -14.45 -18.64 9.60
CA THR A 73 -14.68 -17.20 9.39
C THR A 73 -13.66 -16.36 10.16
N LEU A 74 -13.44 -16.67 11.45
CA LEU A 74 -12.48 -15.96 12.29
C LEU A 74 -11.03 -16.14 11.79
N SER A 75 -10.67 -17.34 11.34
CA SER A 75 -9.33 -17.61 10.81
C SER A 75 -9.04 -16.79 9.54
N LEU A 76 -9.99 -16.77 8.59
CA LEU A 76 -9.85 -15.98 7.37
C LEU A 76 -9.87 -14.47 7.65
N LEU A 77 -10.73 -14.01 8.56
CA LEU A 77 -10.76 -12.61 9.00
C LEU A 77 -9.44 -12.21 9.66
N ALA A 78 -8.89 -13.04 10.54
CA ALA A 78 -7.63 -12.76 11.21
C ALA A 78 -6.50 -12.56 10.19
N ILE A 79 -6.34 -13.50 9.24
CA ILE A 79 -5.33 -13.36 8.18
C ILE A 79 -5.55 -12.10 7.34
N ARG A 80 -6.80 -11.79 6.98
CA ARG A 80 -7.13 -10.60 6.19
C ARG A 80 -6.79 -9.31 6.94
N LEU A 81 -7.17 -9.21 8.21
CA LEU A 81 -6.89 -8.03 9.03
C LEU A 81 -5.39 -7.87 9.30
N LEU A 82 -4.67 -8.97 9.55
CA LEU A 82 -3.22 -8.93 9.74
C LEU A 82 -2.49 -8.51 8.46
N ASN A 83 -2.93 -8.98 7.29
CA ASN A 83 -2.37 -8.52 6.01
C ASN A 83 -2.58 -7.02 5.78
N VAL A 84 -3.79 -6.52 6.07
CA VAL A 84 -4.14 -5.09 5.95
C VAL A 84 -3.29 -4.24 6.90
N ALA A 85 -3.23 -4.65 8.17
CA ALA A 85 -2.45 -3.95 9.19
C ALA A 85 -0.96 -3.94 8.81
N ASP A 86 -0.43 -5.05 8.32
CA ASP A 86 0.95 -5.14 7.87
C ASP A 86 1.24 -4.21 6.69
N ALA A 87 0.39 -4.20 5.66
CA ALA A 87 0.53 -3.28 4.52
C ALA A 87 0.52 -1.82 4.96
N TYR A 88 -0.37 -1.46 5.89
CA TYR A 88 -0.42 -0.12 6.47
C TYR A 88 0.86 0.24 7.22
N LEU A 89 1.33 -0.64 8.12
CA LEU A 89 2.52 -0.40 8.94
C LEU A 89 3.80 -0.30 8.09
N VAL A 90 3.91 -1.11 7.04
CA VAL A 90 5.03 -1.02 6.09
C VAL A 90 5.03 0.35 5.41
N ALA A 91 3.88 0.83 4.93
CA ALA A 91 3.78 2.14 4.30
C ALA A 91 4.13 3.28 5.27
N VAL A 92 3.69 3.21 6.53
CA VAL A 92 3.99 4.22 7.55
C VAL A 92 5.49 4.28 7.85
N ARG A 93 6.13 3.12 8.05
CA ARG A 93 7.58 3.05 8.32
C ARG A 93 8.43 3.59 7.17
N GLU A 94 8.03 3.32 5.93
CA GLU A 94 8.74 3.86 4.76
C GLU A 94 8.62 5.38 4.67
N SER A 95 7.45 5.94 4.97
CA SER A 95 7.25 7.40 5.05
C SER A 95 8.16 8.05 6.09
N GLU A 96 8.28 7.45 7.29
CA GLU A 96 9.16 7.96 8.35
C GLU A 96 10.65 7.86 8.01
N SER A 97 11.07 6.73 7.42
CA SER A 97 12.47 6.55 7.00
C SER A 97 12.92 7.56 5.95
N THR A 98 12.00 7.93 5.04
CA THR A 98 12.26 8.95 4.01
C THR A 98 12.38 10.33 4.66
N ALA A 99 11.48 10.67 5.60
CA ALA A 99 11.51 11.96 6.29
C ALA A 99 12.79 12.16 7.14
N ARG A 100 13.31 11.09 7.75
CA ARG A 100 14.58 11.15 8.51
C ARG A 100 15.82 11.23 7.61
N GLY A 101 15.78 10.60 6.43
CA GLY A 101 16.85 10.70 5.44
C GLY A 101 17.05 12.13 4.94
N ALA A 102 15.96 12.89 4.75
CA ALA A 102 16.00 14.29 4.33
C ALA A 102 16.70 15.22 5.34
N THR A 103 16.64 14.91 6.64
CA THR A 103 17.35 15.70 7.67
C THR A 103 18.82 15.31 7.86
N GLY A 104 19.28 14.22 7.23
CA GLY A 104 20.60 13.62 7.48
C GLY A 104 21.69 13.97 6.47
N ASP A 105 21.36 14.64 5.36
CA ASP A 105 22.30 14.91 4.26
C ASP A 105 22.74 16.40 4.19
N ALA A 106 22.81 17.08 5.34
CA ALA A 106 23.47 18.38 5.45
C ALA A 106 24.99 18.22 5.69
N GLY A 107 25.62 17.35 4.90
CA GLY A 107 26.96 16.81 5.16
C GLY A 107 27.89 16.79 3.94
N GLY A 108 27.86 17.84 3.10
CA GLY A 108 28.97 18.12 2.17
C GLY A 108 28.55 18.47 0.75
N SER A 109 28.20 19.73 0.51
CA SER A 109 28.58 20.43 -0.72
C SER A 109 28.44 21.93 -0.50
N GLU A 110 29.52 22.67 -0.66
CA GLU A 110 29.53 24.14 -0.71
C GLU A 110 28.82 24.59 -1.99
N SER A 111 27.50 24.78 -1.91
CA SER A 111 26.71 25.50 -2.91
C SER A 111 25.90 26.61 -2.22
N PRO A 112 25.56 27.72 -2.92
CA PRO A 112 24.79 28.84 -2.35
C PRO A 112 23.45 28.37 -1.76
N PRO A 113 22.78 29.15 -0.90
CA PRO A 113 21.54 28.74 -0.25
C PRO A 113 20.44 28.57 -1.31
N GLU A 114 20.22 27.33 -1.74
CA GLU A 114 19.06 26.93 -2.53
C GLU A 114 17.79 27.13 -1.67
N PRO A 115 16.66 27.54 -2.28
CA PRO A 115 15.39 27.64 -1.57
C PRO A 115 15.05 26.28 -0.92
N ALA A 116 14.42 26.33 0.25
CA ALA A 116 14.11 25.14 1.03
C ALA A 116 13.17 24.23 0.23
N ALA A 117 13.69 23.08 -0.24
CA ALA A 117 12.95 22.16 -1.08
C ALA A 117 11.54 21.87 -0.50
N GLU A 118 10.51 22.17 -1.28
CA GLU A 118 9.14 21.92 -0.89
C GLU A 118 8.87 20.41 -0.81
N THR A 119 7.80 20.01 -0.13
CA THR A 119 7.39 18.61 -0.03
C THR A 119 6.11 18.37 -0.80
N CYS A 120 6.11 17.36 -1.67
CA CYS A 120 4.94 17.03 -2.48
C CYS A 120 3.71 16.73 -1.58
N PRO A 121 2.58 17.45 -1.71
CA PRO A 121 1.42 17.29 -0.84
C PRO A 121 0.73 15.92 -0.99
N SER A 122 0.96 15.23 -2.11
CA SER A 122 0.38 13.90 -2.36
C SER A 122 1.19 12.74 -1.79
N CYS A 123 2.53 12.83 -1.78
CA CYS A 123 3.38 11.70 -1.37
C CYS A 123 4.42 12.03 -0.28
N GLY A 124 4.53 13.30 0.10
CA GLY A 124 5.40 13.80 1.16
C GLY A 124 6.89 13.63 0.86
N LYS A 125 7.26 13.45 -0.42
CA LYS A 125 8.66 13.43 -0.85
C LYS A 125 9.12 14.83 -1.18
N GLU A 126 10.42 15.05 -1.01
CA GLU A 126 11.08 16.26 -1.48
C GLU A 126 10.77 16.47 -2.96
N LEU A 127 10.41 17.70 -3.24
CA LEU A 127 9.91 18.16 -4.50
C LEU A 127 10.63 19.45 -4.82
N ASP A 128 11.31 19.42 -5.95
CA ASP A 128 11.88 20.61 -6.56
C ASP A 128 10.73 21.52 -7.03
N GLU A 129 10.82 22.80 -6.69
CA GLU A 129 9.83 23.83 -7.00
C GLU A 129 9.67 24.03 -8.52
N ASP A 130 10.71 23.69 -9.28
CA ASP A 130 10.75 23.78 -10.75
C ASP A 130 10.01 22.63 -11.45
N LEU A 131 9.48 21.65 -10.71
CA LEU A 131 8.80 20.49 -11.27
C LEU A 131 7.27 20.61 -11.12
N ASP A 132 6.59 20.75 -12.24
CA ASP A 132 5.12 20.70 -12.36
C ASP A 132 4.54 19.26 -12.28
N PHE A 133 5.40 18.27 -12.03
CA PHE A 133 4.99 16.92 -11.65
C PHE A 133 5.94 16.31 -10.63
N CYS A 134 5.41 15.50 -9.73
CA CYS A 134 6.23 14.80 -8.75
C CYS A 134 6.86 13.54 -9.37
N PRO A 135 8.21 13.42 -9.46
CA PRO A 135 8.88 12.26 -10.05
C PRO A 135 8.60 10.95 -9.31
N TRP A 136 8.17 11.04 -8.06
CA TRP A 136 8.02 9.90 -7.16
C TRP A 136 6.67 9.21 -7.23
N CYS A 137 5.62 10.00 -7.42
CA CYS A 137 4.24 9.50 -7.42
C CYS A 137 3.46 9.92 -8.66
N THR A 138 4.11 10.62 -9.60
CA THR A 138 3.53 11.11 -10.87
C THR A 138 2.33 12.04 -10.71
N GLN A 139 2.15 12.60 -9.50
CA GLN A 139 1.13 13.60 -9.23
C GLN A 139 1.49 14.89 -9.97
N ARG A 140 0.55 15.45 -10.75
CA ARG A 140 0.67 16.80 -11.32
C ARG A 140 0.54 17.84 -10.21
N LEU A 141 1.33 18.89 -10.31
CA LEU A 141 1.42 19.97 -9.34
C LEU A 141 0.94 21.24 -10.04
N ASP A 142 -0.06 21.88 -9.45
CA ASP A 142 -0.63 23.10 -10.01
C ASP A 142 0.28 24.27 -9.61
N GLY A 143 1.37 24.47 -10.38
CA GLY A 143 2.27 25.60 -10.24
C GLY A 143 1.82 26.74 -11.15
N GLU A 144 1.29 27.82 -10.59
CA GLU A 144 1.13 29.08 -11.33
C GLU A 144 2.54 29.62 -11.57
N PRO A 145 2.97 29.86 -12.83
CA PRO A 145 4.28 30.44 -13.08
C PRO A 145 4.36 31.81 -12.40
N ALA A 146 5.41 32.04 -11.62
CA ALA A 146 5.77 33.36 -11.16
C ALA A 146 6.42 34.11 -12.34
N ASP A 147 5.59 34.57 -13.28
CA ASP A 147 6.01 35.51 -14.31
C ASP A 147 6.40 36.82 -13.61
N ALA A 148 7.69 36.98 -13.39
CA ALA A 148 8.30 38.26 -13.08
C ALA A 148 8.15 39.18 -14.30
N GLU A 149 7.07 39.97 -14.34
CA GLU A 149 7.03 41.21 -15.09
C GLU A 149 8.09 42.18 -14.54
N SER A 150 9.16 42.47 -15.29
CA SER A 150 9.73 43.83 -15.38
C SER A 150 10.77 43.97 -16.48
N ASN A 151 10.32 44.48 -17.64
CA ASN A 151 10.83 45.63 -18.41
C ASN A 151 10.74 45.40 -19.93
#